data_AF-A0A345QEY6-F1
#
_entry.id   AF-A0A345QEY6-F1
#
_cell.length_a   1.000
_cell.length_b   1.000
_cell.length_c   1.000
_cell.angle_alpha   90.00
_cell.angle_beta   90.00
_cell.angle_gamma   90.00
#
_symmetry.space_group_name_H-M   'P 1'
#
loop_
_entity.id
_entity.type
_entity.pdbx_description
1 polymer ?
#
loop_
_entity_poly.entity_id
_entity_poly.type
_entity_poly.pdbx_seq_one_letter_code
_entity_poly.pdbx_strand_id
1 'polypeptide(L)'
;MAKIAYILLCHKDPVAIIRQAERLTAVGDYMSIHFDASANPEHFKEIKAALANNPNVTFAHKRIKCGWGEWSLVQATLYAVESAAKAFPRATHFYMLSGDCMAIKSAEYTHQYLDENDADFIESFDYFESDWIKTGWKEERLIYRHWVNERTHKKLFYAMFEVQKWLGLTREIPADLQIQIGSQWWCLRRRTIEWLLHFVKQRKDVVRFFRTTWIPDETFFQTLVRHLVPEDEIRTRTLTFLMFTDYGMPVTFYNDHYDLLLAQDYLFARKISAEAQNLKRRLGLLYAAESVKFQISNEGRSLFKFLSGRGRIGRRFATRFWETESTLGRERELLIVICKKWHVAKRVLDRIRQVTNVPAIEYIFNEQDTPLPDLGGIQNTLEKRTRHRRALMRMLFDYFETDRLIVCMDPENLDLLNDFASDRSVTRMLEIECQFSDDYLIGHAMRVGLAGEQTSQDTLERLLPTIRNDMVHESDQIRDSGFENHLRLRENASEDQNAEMLSQFLAIPHEKAREIASTDYLFAD
;
A
#
# COMPACT_ATOMS: atom_id res chain seq x y z
N MET A 1 25.54 -17.33 33.34
CA MET A 1 25.11 -17.48 31.95
C MET A 1 23.61 -17.72 31.93
N ALA A 2 22.90 -16.86 31.22
CA ALA A 2 21.46 -16.88 31.15
C ALA A 2 20.97 -18.23 30.64
N LYS A 3 19.94 -18.76 31.30
CA LYS A 3 19.17 -19.92 30.85
C LYS A 3 17.72 -19.49 30.69
N ILE A 4 17.18 -19.66 29.49
CA ILE A 4 15.88 -19.14 29.11
C ILE A 4 14.85 -20.26 29.16
N ALA A 5 13.71 -20.03 29.80
CA ALA A 5 12.51 -20.83 29.66
C ALA A 5 11.55 -20.12 28.71
N TYR A 6 11.48 -20.59 27.46
CA TYR A 6 10.54 -20.08 26.49
C TYR A 6 9.11 -20.53 26.82
N ILE A 7 8.20 -19.57 26.95
CA ILE A 7 6.78 -19.81 27.24
C ILE A 7 6.02 -19.70 25.93
N LEU A 8 5.69 -20.84 25.33
CA LEU A 8 5.14 -20.91 23.98
C LEU A 8 3.62 -21.11 24.02
N LEU A 9 2.87 -20.11 23.54
CA LEU A 9 1.44 -20.27 23.24
C LEU A 9 1.25 -20.56 21.74
N CYS A 10 0.58 -21.67 21.42
CA CYS A 10 0.35 -22.09 20.04
C CYS A 10 -0.98 -22.82 19.87
N HIS A 11 -1.49 -22.86 18.63
CA HIS A 11 -2.79 -23.47 18.31
C HIS A 11 -2.81 -24.17 16.93
N LYS A 12 -1.69 -24.20 16.21
CA LYS A 12 -1.59 -24.76 14.86
C LYS A 12 -0.14 -25.13 14.51
N ASP A 13 0.01 -25.79 13.36
CA ASP A 13 1.30 -26.14 12.72
C ASP A 13 2.23 -26.98 13.60
N PRO A 14 1.90 -28.27 13.85
CA PRO A 14 2.67 -29.13 14.74
C PRO A 14 4.13 -29.26 14.32
N VAL A 15 4.39 -29.37 13.01
CA VAL A 15 5.74 -29.50 12.44
C VAL A 15 6.60 -28.27 12.76
N ALA A 16 6.06 -27.06 12.61
CA ALA A 16 6.79 -25.85 12.96
C ALA A 16 7.07 -25.76 14.46
N ILE A 17 6.11 -26.12 15.31
CA ILE A 17 6.27 -26.09 16.77
C ILE A 17 7.35 -27.09 17.23
N ILE A 18 7.34 -28.33 16.70
CA ILE A 18 8.36 -29.34 17.00
C ILE A 18 9.75 -28.80 16.64
N ARG A 19 9.91 -28.31 15.41
CA ARG A 19 11.19 -27.75 14.94
C ARG A 19 11.64 -26.55 15.76
N GLN A 20 10.73 -25.68 16.18
CA GLN A 20 11.04 -24.53 17.02
C GLN A 20 11.52 -24.98 18.41
N ALA A 21 10.82 -25.94 19.02
CA ALA A 21 11.20 -26.49 20.32
C ALA A 21 12.57 -27.16 20.27
N GLU A 22 12.82 -28.02 19.28
CA GLU A 22 14.13 -28.68 19.10
C GLU A 22 15.26 -27.67 18.91
N ARG A 23 15.07 -26.65 18.06
CA ARG A 23 16.10 -25.62 17.81
C ARG A 23 16.43 -24.81 19.05
N LEU A 24 15.42 -24.32 19.76
CA LEU A 24 15.64 -23.47 20.94
C LEU A 24 16.21 -24.28 22.10
N THR A 25 15.86 -25.56 22.24
CA THR A 25 16.38 -26.42 23.32
C THR A 25 17.74 -27.06 23.02
N ALA A 26 18.16 -27.12 21.76
CA ALA A 26 19.46 -27.68 21.36
C ALA A 26 20.66 -26.92 21.94
N VAL A 27 20.50 -25.62 22.21
CA VAL A 27 21.53 -24.77 22.87
C VAL A 27 21.46 -24.83 24.40
N GLY A 28 20.63 -25.72 24.94
CA GLY A 28 20.49 -25.97 26.38
C GLY A 28 19.55 -25.00 27.11
N ASP A 29 18.69 -24.29 26.39
CA ASP A 29 17.53 -23.58 26.95
C ASP A 29 16.32 -24.51 27.12
N TYR A 30 15.29 -24.00 27.77
CA TYR A 30 14.07 -24.72 28.12
C TYR A 30 12.86 -24.20 27.37
N MET A 31 11.81 -25.01 27.28
CA MET A 31 10.53 -24.61 26.71
C MET A 31 9.35 -25.20 27.48
N SER A 32 8.34 -24.36 27.73
CA SER A 32 7.04 -24.78 28.23
C SER A 32 5.96 -24.44 27.20
N ILE A 33 5.28 -25.48 26.72
CA ILE A 33 4.32 -25.38 25.61
C ILE A 33 2.90 -25.44 26.14
N HIS A 34 2.10 -24.43 25.83
CA HIS A 34 0.65 -24.53 25.87
C HIS A 34 0.13 -24.62 24.43
N PHE A 35 -0.52 -25.74 24.13
CA PHE A 35 -1.24 -25.95 22.88
C PHE A 35 -2.74 -25.81 23.13
N ASP A 36 -3.39 -24.88 22.44
CA ASP A 36 -4.78 -24.49 22.67
C ASP A 36 -5.73 -25.71 22.70
N ALA A 37 -6.66 -25.76 23.66
CA ALA A 37 -7.62 -26.86 23.78
C ALA A 37 -8.69 -26.90 22.68
N SER A 38 -8.87 -25.81 21.93
CA SER A 38 -9.76 -25.74 20.75
C SER A 38 -9.09 -26.26 19.47
N ALA A 39 -7.76 -26.34 19.45
CA ALA A 39 -7.01 -26.85 18.31
C ALA A 39 -7.13 -28.38 18.18
N ASN A 40 -6.83 -28.88 16.97
CA ASN A 40 -6.91 -30.31 16.64
C ASN A 40 -6.17 -31.17 17.69
N PRO A 41 -6.85 -32.11 18.39
CA PRO A 41 -6.23 -32.98 19.37
C PRO A 41 -5.09 -33.83 18.81
N GLU A 42 -5.15 -34.22 17.53
CA GLU A 42 -4.09 -35.03 16.89
C GLU A 42 -2.78 -34.25 16.76
N HIS A 43 -2.84 -32.95 16.43
CA HIS A 43 -1.63 -32.11 16.40
C HIS A 43 -0.96 -32.03 17.79
N PHE A 44 -1.76 -31.99 18.87
CA PHE A 44 -1.19 -32.00 20.21
C PHE A 44 -0.53 -33.34 20.54
N LYS A 45 -1.15 -34.46 20.16
CA LYS A 45 -0.56 -35.79 20.35
C LYS A 45 0.76 -35.91 19.59
N GLU A 46 0.80 -35.43 18.35
CA GLU A 46 2.00 -35.39 17.50
C GLU A 46 3.14 -34.61 18.17
N ILE A 47 2.88 -33.35 18.59
CA ILE A 47 3.88 -32.52 19.28
C ILE A 47 4.37 -33.21 20.56
N LYS A 48 3.45 -33.75 21.36
CA LYS A 48 3.79 -34.41 22.62
C LYS A 48 4.63 -35.67 22.40
N ALA A 49 4.31 -36.46 21.39
CA ALA A 49 5.06 -37.66 21.04
C ALA A 49 6.46 -37.32 20.53
N ALA A 50 6.57 -36.35 19.62
CA ALA A 50 7.84 -35.92 19.04
C ALA A 50 8.80 -35.36 20.10
N LEU A 51 8.29 -34.60 21.08
CA LEU A 51 9.10 -33.95 22.11
C LEU A 51 9.21 -34.74 23.42
N ALA A 52 8.67 -35.96 23.49
CA ALA A 52 8.60 -36.75 24.73
C ALA A 52 9.97 -37.03 25.37
N ASN A 53 11.00 -37.22 24.53
CA ASN A 53 12.35 -37.54 24.97
C ASN A 53 13.23 -36.29 25.20
N ASN A 54 12.70 -35.08 25.01
CA ASN A 54 13.45 -33.86 25.22
C ASN A 54 13.31 -33.38 26.67
N PRO A 55 14.35 -33.51 27.52
CA PRO A 55 14.27 -33.16 28.94
C PRO A 55 14.13 -31.65 29.18
N ASN A 56 14.40 -30.84 28.15
CA ASN A 56 14.28 -29.39 28.21
C ASN A 56 12.90 -28.89 27.76
N VAL A 57 11.97 -29.79 27.43
CA VAL A 57 10.59 -29.45 27.08
C VAL A 57 9.63 -29.92 28.16
N THR A 58 8.71 -29.05 28.53
CA THR A 58 7.54 -29.39 29.35
C THR A 58 6.27 -28.84 28.70
N PHE A 59 5.13 -29.28 29.21
CA PHE A 59 3.83 -28.81 28.76
C PHE A 59 3.12 -28.10 29.90
N ALA A 60 2.31 -27.10 29.56
CA ALA A 60 1.38 -26.49 30.51
C ALA A 60 0.55 -27.60 31.17
N HIS A 61 0.49 -27.59 32.50
CA HIS A 61 -0.15 -28.66 33.27
C HIS A 61 -1.65 -28.80 32.96
N LYS A 62 -2.25 -27.78 32.35
CA LYS A 62 -3.61 -27.79 31.84
C LYS A 62 -3.72 -27.03 30.51
N ARG A 63 -4.32 -27.67 29.50
CA ARG A 63 -4.75 -27.03 28.26
C ARG A 63 -6.10 -26.33 28.49
N ILE A 64 -6.26 -25.14 27.92
CA ILE A 64 -7.52 -24.39 27.92
C ILE A 64 -7.79 -23.79 26.55
N LYS A 65 -9.06 -23.51 26.26
CA LYS A 65 -9.47 -22.86 25.00
C LYS A 65 -9.18 -21.38 25.13
N CYS A 66 -8.32 -20.82 24.28
CA CYS A 66 -8.01 -19.41 24.32
C CYS A 66 -8.87 -18.65 23.30
N GLY A 67 -9.48 -17.56 23.76
CA GLY A 67 -10.18 -16.60 22.92
C GLY A 67 -9.35 -15.33 22.79
N TRP A 68 -9.41 -14.69 21.62
CA TRP A 68 -8.76 -13.39 21.43
C TRP A 68 -9.39 -12.35 22.36
N GLY A 69 -8.56 -11.59 23.07
CA GLY A 69 -9.01 -10.54 24.00
C GLY A 69 -9.64 -11.05 25.30
N GLU A 70 -9.50 -12.34 25.61
CA GLU A 70 -10.05 -12.95 26.82
C GLU A 70 -9.00 -13.24 27.90
N TRP A 71 -9.47 -13.38 29.14
CA TRP A 71 -8.70 -13.93 30.25
C TRP A 71 -8.03 -15.28 29.96
N SER A 72 -8.60 -16.08 29.07
CA SER A 72 -8.07 -17.40 28.73
C SER A 72 -6.63 -17.34 28.20
N LEU A 73 -6.20 -16.26 27.54
CA LEU A 73 -4.80 -16.07 27.14
C LEU A 73 -3.87 -15.84 28.34
N VAL A 74 -4.28 -15.01 29.30
CA VAL A 74 -3.52 -14.79 30.55
C VAL A 74 -3.43 -16.08 31.34
N GLN A 75 -4.55 -16.81 31.46
CA GLN A 75 -4.59 -18.08 32.18
C GLN A 75 -3.73 -19.16 31.54
N ALA A 76 -3.70 -19.24 30.21
CA ALA A 76 -2.85 -20.18 29.48
C ALA A 76 -1.37 -19.87 29.72
N THR A 77 -1.02 -18.58 29.72
CA THR A 77 0.31 -18.09 30.04
C THR A 77 0.71 -18.47 31.47
N LEU A 78 -0.14 -18.20 32.46
CA LEU A 78 0.11 -18.58 33.86
C LEU A 78 0.35 -20.09 34.01
N TYR A 79 -0.46 -20.93 33.37
CA TYR A 79 -0.28 -22.39 33.46
C TYR A 79 1.02 -22.87 32.82
N ALA A 80 1.43 -22.27 31.70
CA ALA A 80 2.70 -22.58 31.06
C ALA A 80 3.90 -22.11 31.90
N VAL A 81 3.81 -20.90 32.49
CA VAL A 81 4.81 -20.35 33.40
C VAL A 81 4.96 -21.19 34.67
N GLU A 82 3.85 -21.62 35.28
CA GLU A 82 3.87 -22.49 36.47
C GLU A 82 4.55 -23.83 36.17
N SER A 83 4.24 -24.45 35.03
CA SER A 83 4.92 -25.67 34.58
C SER A 83 6.41 -25.43 34.36
N ALA A 84 6.79 -24.34 33.69
CA ALA A 84 8.19 -23.99 33.43
C ALA A 84 8.98 -23.76 34.72
N ALA A 85 8.44 -22.95 35.64
CA ALA A 85 9.10 -22.60 36.89
C ALA A 85 9.34 -23.83 37.77
N LYS A 86 8.40 -24.80 37.75
CA LYS A 86 8.52 -26.07 38.46
C LYS A 86 9.50 -27.04 37.78
N ALA A 87 9.43 -27.18 36.46
CA ALA A 87 10.25 -28.16 35.73
C ALA A 87 11.71 -27.72 35.59
N PHE A 88 11.96 -26.41 35.50
CA PHE A 88 13.26 -25.85 35.14
C PHE A 88 13.79 -24.91 36.24
N PRO A 89 14.28 -25.44 37.38
CA PRO A 89 14.77 -24.63 38.49
C PRO A 89 15.99 -23.77 38.12
N ARG A 90 16.73 -24.15 37.06
CA ARG A 90 17.90 -23.40 36.56
C ARG A 90 17.55 -22.29 35.57
N ALA A 91 16.29 -22.15 35.16
CA ALA A 91 15.89 -21.08 34.25
C ALA A 91 15.99 -19.72 34.95
N THR A 92 16.83 -18.84 34.41
CA THR A 92 17.04 -17.47 34.92
C THR A 92 16.04 -16.48 34.36
N HIS A 93 15.57 -16.71 33.13
CA HIS A 93 14.69 -15.82 32.37
C HIS A 93 13.53 -16.61 31.78
N PHE A 94 12.37 -15.98 31.64
CA PHE A 94 11.15 -16.54 31.08
C PHE A 94 10.74 -15.66 29.92
N TYR A 95 10.69 -16.23 28.72
CA TYR A 95 10.49 -15.44 27.51
C TYR A 95 9.23 -15.90 26.78
N MET A 96 8.22 -15.03 26.77
CA MET A 96 6.94 -15.25 26.10
C MET A 96 7.06 -15.25 24.57
N LEU A 97 6.60 -16.33 23.93
CA LEU A 97 6.61 -16.52 22.47
C LEU A 97 5.28 -17.08 21.96
N SER A 98 5.06 -16.89 20.66
CA SER A 98 4.05 -17.63 19.89
C SER A 98 4.70 -18.48 18.81
N GLY A 99 3.94 -19.42 18.24
CA GLY A 99 4.40 -20.22 17.10
C GLY A 99 4.77 -19.41 15.84
N ASP A 100 4.40 -18.13 15.79
CA ASP A 100 4.73 -17.21 14.71
C ASP A 100 6.00 -16.36 14.99
N CYS A 101 6.65 -16.57 16.14
CA CYS A 101 7.88 -15.88 16.53
C CYS A 101 9.12 -16.66 16.05
N MET A 102 10.17 -15.96 15.62
CA MET A 102 11.47 -16.57 15.32
C MET A 102 12.60 -15.72 15.90
N ALA A 103 13.68 -16.37 16.33
CA ALA A 103 14.89 -15.67 16.76
C ALA A 103 15.53 -14.94 15.57
N ILE A 104 16.03 -13.74 15.83
CA ILE A 104 16.75 -12.90 14.85
C ILE A 104 18.19 -12.59 15.28
N LYS A 105 18.60 -13.15 16.42
CA LYS A 105 19.97 -13.18 16.95
C LYS A 105 20.39 -14.61 17.24
N SER A 106 21.69 -14.86 17.42
CA SER A 106 22.18 -16.16 17.88
C SER A 106 21.82 -16.41 19.34
N ALA A 107 21.84 -17.67 19.76
CA ALA A 107 21.67 -18.05 21.16
C ALA A 107 22.75 -17.41 22.04
N GLU A 108 24.01 -17.44 21.59
CA GLU A 108 25.15 -16.82 22.28
C GLU A 108 24.91 -15.33 22.54
N TYR A 109 24.52 -14.58 21.49
CA TYR A 109 24.19 -13.15 21.63
C TYR A 109 23.00 -12.94 22.58
N THR A 110 21.98 -13.79 22.49
CA THR A 110 20.78 -13.72 23.34
C THR A 110 21.14 -13.92 24.81
N HIS A 111 21.98 -14.91 25.12
CA HIS A 111 22.43 -15.17 26.50
C HIS A 111 23.30 -14.05 27.02
N GLN A 112 24.28 -13.59 26.23
CA GLN A 112 25.14 -12.47 26.58
C GLN A 112 24.33 -11.20 26.86
N TYR A 113 23.38 -10.86 25.98
CA TYR A 113 22.53 -9.69 26.14
C TYR A 113 21.75 -9.73 27.45
N LEU A 114 21.18 -10.88 27.81
CA LEU A 114 20.42 -11.04 29.06
C LEU A 114 21.34 -11.06 30.29
N ASP A 115 22.54 -11.61 30.20
CA ASP A 115 23.53 -11.56 31.29
C ASP A 115 24.04 -10.13 31.53
N GLU A 116 24.20 -9.33 30.48
CA GLU A 116 24.64 -7.93 30.54
C GLU A 116 23.53 -6.96 30.99
N ASN A 117 22.27 -7.38 30.90
CA ASN A 117 21.10 -6.55 31.23
C ASN A 117 20.19 -7.27 32.24
N ASP A 118 20.55 -7.19 33.52
CA ASP A 118 19.75 -7.71 34.64
C ASP A 118 18.50 -6.86 34.90
N ALA A 119 17.50 -6.99 34.03
CA ALA A 119 16.23 -6.27 34.11
C ALA A 119 15.07 -7.07 33.52
N ASP A 120 13.85 -6.69 33.88
CA ASP A 120 12.62 -7.20 33.29
C ASP A 120 12.26 -6.40 32.04
N PHE A 121 12.10 -7.09 30.91
CA PHE A 121 11.75 -6.48 29.62
C PHE A 121 10.27 -6.67 29.33
N ILE A 122 9.49 -5.64 29.62
CA ILE A 122 8.06 -5.59 29.39
C ILE A 122 7.64 -4.16 29.05
N GLU A 123 6.84 -3.99 28.01
CA GLU A 123 6.20 -2.70 27.78
C GLU A 123 5.17 -2.45 28.88
N SER A 124 5.34 -1.37 29.65
CA SER A 124 4.41 -0.95 30.70
C SER A 124 4.31 0.57 30.70
N PHE A 125 3.26 1.08 30.08
CA PHE A 125 2.89 2.48 30.05
C PHE A 125 1.65 2.69 30.91
N ASP A 126 1.50 3.90 31.48
CA ASP A 126 0.29 4.23 32.22
C ASP A 126 -0.94 4.05 31.34
N TYR A 127 -1.95 3.33 31.83
CA TYR A 127 -3.11 2.95 31.02
C TYR A 127 -3.97 4.15 30.59
N PHE A 128 -4.05 5.19 31.42
CA PHE A 128 -4.91 6.35 31.18
C PHE A 128 -4.16 7.51 30.54
N GLU A 129 -2.94 7.78 31.00
CA GLU A 129 -2.15 8.94 30.59
C GLU A 129 -1.37 8.69 29.29
N SER A 130 -1.10 7.43 28.92
CA SER A 130 -0.32 7.15 27.71
C SER A 130 -1.13 7.14 26.42
N ASP A 131 -0.42 7.42 25.31
CA ASP A 131 -0.92 7.32 23.94
C ASP A 131 -0.85 5.90 23.36
N TRP A 132 -0.70 4.87 24.21
CA TRP A 132 -0.58 3.50 23.71
C TRP A 132 -1.90 3.01 23.07
N ILE A 133 -3.04 3.30 23.71
CA ILE A 133 -4.35 3.13 23.07
C ILE A 133 -4.65 4.38 22.25
N LYS A 134 -4.45 4.28 20.93
CA LYS A 134 -4.71 5.40 20.00
C LYS A 134 -6.19 5.60 19.67
N THR A 135 -6.96 4.51 19.61
CA THR A 135 -8.36 4.52 19.17
C THR A 135 -9.17 3.45 19.89
N GLY A 136 -10.47 3.69 20.07
CA GLY A 136 -11.42 2.74 20.64
C GLY A 136 -11.57 2.87 22.16
N TRP A 137 -12.19 1.86 22.79
CA TRP A 137 -12.44 1.81 24.23
C TRP A 137 -11.13 1.89 25.02
N LYS A 138 -11.11 2.68 26.10
CA LYS A 138 -10.02 2.75 27.08
C LYS A 138 -10.53 2.29 28.44
N GLU A 139 -11.24 3.17 29.14
CA GLU A 139 -11.78 2.92 30.48
C GLU A 139 -12.81 1.78 30.45
N GLU A 140 -13.60 1.70 29.39
CA GLU A 140 -14.67 0.71 29.21
C GLU A 140 -14.15 -0.74 29.22
N ARG A 141 -12.87 -0.96 28.85
CA ARG A 141 -12.25 -2.28 28.93
C ARG A 141 -12.09 -2.78 30.37
N LEU A 142 -11.94 -1.83 31.31
CA LEU A 142 -11.67 -2.06 32.71
C LEU A 142 -12.94 -2.03 33.57
N ILE A 143 -13.79 -1.00 33.42
CA ILE A 143 -14.93 -0.76 34.32
C ILE A 143 -16.16 -1.61 34.00
N TYR A 144 -16.31 -2.06 32.74
CA TYR A 144 -17.37 -2.99 32.35
C TYR A 144 -16.88 -4.42 32.33
N ARG A 145 -17.81 -5.36 32.51
CA ARG A 145 -17.50 -6.79 32.57
C ARG A 145 -17.74 -7.42 31.20
N HIS A 146 -16.69 -7.99 30.64
CA HIS A 146 -16.67 -8.58 29.30
C HIS A 146 -16.65 -10.11 29.41
N TRP A 147 -17.81 -10.74 29.61
CA TRP A 147 -17.91 -12.20 29.80
C TRP A 147 -17.88 -13.02 28.51
N VAL A 148 -18.11 -12.36 27.38
CA VAL A 148 -18.31 -12.98 26.06
C VAL A 148 -17.22 -12.51 25.11
N ASN A 149 -16.81 -13.35 24.17
CA ASN A 149 -15.81 -12.97 23.17
C ASN A 149 -16.40 -12.02 22.11
N GLU A 150 -15.71 -10.92 21.83
CA GLU A 150 -16.11 -9.96 20.79
C GLU A 150 -16.10 -10.58 19.39
N ARG A 151 -15.12 -11.42 19.06
CA ARG A 151 -14.96 -11.99 17.71
C ARG A 151 -15.96 -13.10 17.40
N THR A 152 -16.32 -13.93 18.39
CA THR A 152 -17.25 -15.05 18.15
C THR A 152 -18.71 -14.67 18.36
N HIS A 153 -19.01 -13.74 19.28
CA HIS A 153 -20.38 -13.37 19.64
C HIS A 153 -20.57 -11.84 19.68
N LYS A 154 -20.16 -11.18 18.59
CA LYS A 154 -20.14 -9.71 18.46
C LYS A 154 -21.43 -9.02 18.93
N LYS A 155 -22.59 -9.46 18.47
CA LYS A 155 -23.89 -8.85 18.83
C LYS A 155 -24.14 -8.89 20.34
N LEU A 156 -23.88 -10.05 20.98
CA LEU A 156 -24.09 -10.22 22.41
C LEU A 156 -23.09 -9.40 23.23
N PHE A 157 -21.83 -9.33 22.78
CA PHE A 157 -20.79 -8.51 23.40
C PHE A 157 -21.22 -7.04 23.50
N TYR A 158 -21.61 -6.42 22.38
CA TYR A 158 -22.04 -5.03 22.37
C TYR A 158 -23.39 -4.83 23.08
N ALA A 159 -24.34 -5.76 22.98
CA ALA A 159 -25.60 -5.68 23.73
C ALA A 159 -25.36 -5.68 25.25
N MET A 160 -24.46 -6.54 25.75
CA MET A 160 -24.09 -6.55 27.17
C MET A 160 -23.40 -5.26 27.61
N PHE A 161 -22.57 -4.67 26.75
CA PHE A 161 -21.96 -3.37 27.02
C PHE A 161 -23.02 -2.28 27.17
N GLU A 162 -23.95 -2.16 26.21
CA GLU A 162 -25.01 -1.15 26.25
C GLU A 162 -25.94 -1.34 27.45
N VAL A 163 -26.28 -2.58 27.81
CA VAL A 163 -27.08 -2.86 29.02
C VAL A 163 -26.34 -2.44 30.30
N GLN A 164 -25.05 -2.76 30.42
CA GLN A 164 -24.25 -2.33 31.59
C GLN A 164 -24.15 -0.80 31.66
N LYS A 165 -23.98 -0.13 30.52
CA LYS A 165 -23.93 1.33 30.42
C LYS A 165 -25.28 1.97 30.80
N TRP A 166 -26.37 1.45 30.26
CA TRP A 166 -27.73 1.93 30.55
C TRP A 166 -28.10 1.77 32.03
N LEU A 167 -27.69 0.66 32.65
CA LEU A 167 -27.93 0.38 34.07
C LEU A 167 -26.89 0.98 35.02
N GLY A 168 -25.83 1.63 34.52
CA GLY A 168 -24.73 2.15 35.34
C GLY A 168 -23.92 1.08 36.09
N LEU A 169 -23.84 -0.16 35.57
CA LEU A 169 -23.21 -1.31 36.22
C LEU A 169 -21.68 -1.33 36.04
N THR A 170 -21.01 -0.27 36.49
CA THR A 170 -19.54 -0.20 36.47
C THR A 170 -18.92 -1.01 37.61
N ARG A 171 -17.59 -1.06 37.68
CA ARG A 171 -16.83 -1.60 38.82
C ARG A 171 -15.61 -0.74 39.07
N GLU A 172 -15.18 -0.70 40.32
CA GLU A 172 -13.96 -0.02 40.70
C GLU A 172 -12.72 -0.85 40.32
N ILE A 173 -11.67 -0.13 39.97
CA ILE A 173 -10.33 -0.67 39.80
C ILE A 173 -9.72 -0.84 41.20
N PRO A 174 -8.97 -1.93 41.50
CA PRO A 174 -8.28 -2.08 42.77
C PRO A 174 -7.41 -0.85 43.08
N ALA A 175 -7.73 -0.13 44.16
CA ALA A 175 -7.19 1.20 44.45
C ALA A 175 -5.67 1.22 44.68
N ASP A 176 -5.08 0.08 45.01
CA ASP A 176 -3.64 -0.09 45.25
C ASP A 176 -2.85 -0.41 43.97
N LEU A 177 -3.52 -0.56 42.82
CA LEU A 177 -2.90 -0.86 41.54
C LEU A 177 -2.96 0.32 40.58
N GLN A 178 -1.80 0.74 40.11
CA GLN A 178 -1.71 1.60 38.93
C GLN A 178 -1.75 0.73 37.67
N ILE A 179 -2.86 0.79 36.93
CA ILE A 179 -3.04 -0.03 35.74
C ILE A 179 -2.06 0.40 34.66
N GLN A 180 -1.36 -0.59 34.09
CA GLN A 180 -0.42 -0.41 32.99
C GLN A 180 -0.91 -1.13 31.74
N ILE A 181 -0.38 -0.73 30.59
CA ILE A 181 -0.62 -1.36 29.30
C ILE A 181 0.65 -1.49 28.47
N GLY A 182 0.71 -2.49 27.60
CA GLY A 182 1.81 -2.69 26.67
C GLY A 182 1.60 -3.92 25.80
N SER A 183 2.62 -4.33 25.06
CA SER A 183 2.57 -5.58 24.29
C SER A 183 2.46 -6.82 25.18
N GLN A 184 1.74 -7.85 24.70
CA GLN A 184 1.69 -9.19 25.29
C GLN A 184 3.09 -9.85 25.45
N TRP A 185 4.08 -9.45 24.64
CA TRP A 185 5.40 -10.11 24.61
C TRP A 185 6.37 -9.50 25.63
N TRP A 186 6.89 -10.32 26.53
CA TRP A 186 7.83 -9.93 27.57
C TRP A 186 8.94 -10.98 27.75
N CYS A 187 10.04 -10.56 28.37
CA CYS A 187 11.08 -11.42 28.92
C CYS A 187 11.31 -11.02 30.38
N LEU A 188 10.97 -11.91 31.32
CA LEU A 188 10.99 -11.62 32.75
C LEU A 188 11.99 -12.51 33.47
N ARG A 189 12.62 -11.99 34.53
CA ARG A 189 13.54 -12.73 35.37
C ARG A 189 12.79 -13.73 36.24
N ARG A 190 13.49 -14.80 36.65
CA ARG A 190 12.97 -15.84 37.55
C ARG A 190 12.30 -15.24 38.79
N ARG A 191 12.98 -14.31 39.46
CA ARG A 191 12.48 -13.65 40.68
C ARG A 191 11.12 -12.99 40.45
N THR A 192 11.00 -12.23 39.36
CA THR A 192 9.77 -11.55 38.96
C THR A 192 8.63 -12.54 38.68
N ILE A 193 8.94 -13.64 38.02
CA ILE A 193 7.97 -14.73 37.80
C ILE A 193 7.51 -15.35 39.12
N GLU A 194 8.43 -15.64 40.05
CA GLU A 194 8.08 -16.21 41.35
C GLU A 194 7.23 -15.26 42.19
N TRP A 195 7.56 -13.97 42.21
CA TRP A 195 6.73 -12.93 42.85
C TRP A 195 5.36 -12.82 42.21
N LEU A 196 5.26 -12.83 40.88
CA LEU A 196 3.99 -12.79 40.18
C LEU A 196 3.12 -14.01 40.51
N LEU A 197 3.69 -15.22 40.48
CA LEU A 197 2.96 -16.45 40.83
C LEU A 197 2.51 -16.44 42.30
N HIS A 198 3.32 -15.89 43.21
CA HIS A 198 2.94 -15.73 44.61
C HIS A 198 1.81 -14.71 44.78
N PHE A 199 1.90 -13.55 44.12
CA PHE A 199 0.90 -12.51 44.14
C PHE A 199 -0.46 -13.02 43.63
N VAL A 200 -0.49 -13.72 42.49
CA VAL A 200 -1.71 -14.32 41.91
C VAL A 200 -2.34 -15.36 42.85
N LYS A 201 -1.54 -15.99 43.73
CA LYS A 201 -2.06 -16.89 44.77
C LYS A 201 -2.70 -16.12 45.92
N GLN A 202 -2.12 -14.99 46.34
CA GLN A 202 -2.62 -14.19 47.45
C GLN A 202 -3.78 -13.26 47.07
N ARG A 203 -3.65 -12.50 45.97
CA ARG A 203 -4.58 -11.46 45.53
C ARG A 203 -5.62 -11.99 44.54
N LYS A 204 -6.54 -12.81 45.05
CA LYS A 204 -7.64 -13.39 44.25
C LYS A 204 -8.63 -12.36 43.74
N ASP A 205 -8.76 -11.23 44.42
CA ASP A 205 -9.51 -10.04 44.00
C ASP A 205 -8.99 -9.48 42.67
N VAL A 206 -7.66 -9.32 42.53
CA VAL A 206 -7.03 -8.81 41.30
C VAL A 206 -7.24 -9.77 40.14
N VAL A 207 -7.07 -11.07 40.38
CA VAL A 207 -7.36 -12.11 39.37
C VAL A 207 -8.83 -12.05 38.94
N ARG A 208 -9.77 -11.90 39.88
CA ARG A 208 -11.20 -11.76 39.59
C ARG A 208 -11.50 -10.51 38.78
N PHE A 209 -10.78 -9.40 39.03
CA PHE A 209 -10.88 -8.19 38.23
C PHE A 209 -10.47 -8.45 36.77
N PHE A 210 -9.24 -8.93 36.53
CA PHE A 210 -8.78 -9.15 35.15
C PHE A 210 -9.51 -10.27 34.40
N ARG A 211 -10.16 -11.21 35.11
CA ARG A 211 -10.97 -12.27 34.51
C ARG A 211 -12.09 -11.81 33.58
N THR A 212 -12.59 -10.60 33.80
CA THR A 212 -13.67 -10.02 32.98
C THR A 212 -13.26 -8.68 32.37
N THR A 213 -11.96 -8.39 32.34
CA THR A 213 -11.38 -7.27 31.59
C THR A 213 -11.22 -7.67 30.12
N TRP A 214 -11.44 -6.74 29.20
CA TRP A 214 -11.21 -6.99 27.78
C TRP A 214 -9.75 -6.76 27.39
N ILE A 215 -9.16 -7.69 26.64
CA ILE A 215 -7.74 -7.73 26.25
C ILE A 215 -6.82 -7.66 27.49
N PRO A 216 -7.00 -8.56 28.49
CA PRO A 216 -6.21 -8.52 29.72
C PRO A 216 -4.76 -8.97 29.49
N ASP A 217 -4.45 -9.62 28.37
CA ASP A 217 -3.10 -10.07 27.99
C ASP A 217 -2.13 -8.91 27.68
N GLU A 218 -2.66 -7.70 27.44
CA GLU A 218 -1.90 -6.47 27.23
C GLU A 218 -1.85 -5.55 28.47
N THR A 219 -2.49 -5.94 29.58
CA THR A 219 -2.52 -5.12 30.81
C THR A 219 -2.18 -5.88 32.11
N PHE A 220 -2.49 -7.18 32.20
CA PHE A 220 -2.33 -7.96 33.42
C PHE A 220 -0.87 -8.05 33.87
N PHE A 221 0.01 -8.57 33.02
CA PHE A 221 1.42 -8.75 33.35
C PHE A 221 2.13 -7.40 33.53
N GLN A 222 1.76 -6.42 32.72
CA GLN A 222 2.30 -5.06 32.74
C GLN A 222 2.00 -4.38 34.08
N THR A 223 0.74 -4.47 34.53
CA THR A 223 0.31 -3.93 35.83
C THR A 223 1.02 -4.64 36.96
N LEU A 224 1.08 -5.98 36.94
CA LEU A 224 1.65 -6.73 38.05
C LEU A 224 3.18 -6.56 38.15
N VAL A 225 3.89 -6.55 37.02
CA VAL A 225 5.34 -6.34 37.04
C VAL A 225 5.66 -4.94 37.55
N ARG A 226 4.97 -3.89 37.09
CA ARG A 226 5.19 -2.52 37.57
C ARG A 226 4.81 -2.33 39.04
N HIS A 227 3.89 -3.13 39.56
CA HIS A 227 3.51 -3.12 40.97
C HIS A 227 4.51 -3.88 41.87
N LEU A 228 5.16 -4.92 41.36
CA LEU A 228 6.00 -5.84 42.15
C LEU A 228 7.51 -5.56 42.03
N VAL A 229 7.94 -4.93 40.95
CA VAL A 229 9.36 -4.77 40.61
C VAL A 229 9.74 -3.28 40.66
N PRO A 230 10.90 -2.92 41.26
CA PRO A 230 11.42 -1.55 41.22
C PRO A 230 11.56 -1.02 39.78
N GLU A 231 11.29 0.27 39.59
CA GLU A 231 11.26 0.88 38.26
C GLU A 231 12.61 0.84 37.54
N ASP A 232 13.71 0.96 38.25
CA ASP A 232 15.09 0.92 37.72
C ASP A 232 15.49 -0.48 37.22
N GLU A 233 14.78 -1.51 37.65
CA GLU A 233 14.93 -2.89 37.19
C GLU A 233 13.98 -3.26 36.03
N ILE A 234 13.18 -2.31 35.53
CA ILE A 234 12.28 -2.52 34.39
C ILE A 234 12.85 -1.80 33.17
N ARG A 235 12.77 -2.46 32.02
CA ARG A 235 12.98 -1.86 30.70
C ARG A 235 11.64 -1.85 29.99
N THR A 236 11.08 -0.65 29.79
CA THR A 236 9.78 -0.40 29.15
C THR A 236 9.81 -0.66 27.65
N ARG A 237 10.12 -1.90 27.26
CA ARG A 237 10.21 -2.40 25.89
C ARG A 237 10.09 -3.90 25.86
N THR A 238 9.67 -4.44 24.73
CA THR A 238 9.79 -5.87 24.45
C THR A 238 11.13 -6.19 23.77
N LEU A 239 11.57 -7.44 23.89
CA LEU A 239 12.68 -8.00 23.11
C LEU A 239 12.22 -8.69 21.82
N THR A 240 10.91 -8.69 21.55
CA THR A 240 10.33 -9.23 20.32
C THR A 240 9.95 -8.11 19.35
N PHE A 241 10.68 -7.97 18.25
CA PHE A 241 10.39 -7.01 17.20
C PHE A 241 9.04 -7.30 16.56
N LEU A 242 8.19 -6.29 16.54
CA LEU A 242 6.88 -6.34 15.92
C LEU A 242 6.56 -4.98 15.31
N MET A 243 5.80 -5.03 14.23
CA MET A 243 5.29 -3.85 13.55
C MET A 243 3.80 -4.00 13.34
N PHE A 244 3.09 -2.88 13.38
CA PHE A 244 1.68 -2.79 13.04
C PHE A 244 1.53 -1.84 11.86
N THR A 245 0.53 -2.12 11.02
CA THR A 245 0.03 -1.15 10.06
C THR A 245 -0.66 -0.01 10.79
N ASP A 246 -0.93 1.08 10.09
CA ASP A 246 -1.68 2.22 10.67
C ASP A 246 -3.12 1.85 11.05
N TYR A 247 -3.63 0.71 10.58
CA TYR A 247 -4.93 0.15 10.96
C TYR A 247 -4.85 -0.81 12.17
N GLY A 248 -3.69 -0.90 12.84
CA GLY A 248 -3.50 -1.77 14.00
C GLY A 248 -3.35 -3.26 13.67
N MET A 249 -3.11 -3.62 12.40
CA MET A 249 -2.92 -5.01 12.00
C MET A 249 -1.43 -5.38 12.04
N PRO A 250 -1.04 -6.54 12.60
CA PRO A 250 0.36 -6.94 12.67
C PRO A 250 0.94 -7.18 11.26
N VAL A 251 2.13 -6.64 11.00
CA VAL A 251 2.88 -6.85 9.76
C VAL A 251 3.47 -8.27 9.75
N THR A 252 3.44 -8.90 8.58
CA THR A 252 4.00 -10.24 8.36
C THR A 252 5.29 -10.14 7.55
N PHE A 253 6.35 -10.80 8.02
CA PHE A 253 7.68 -10.82 7.40
C PHE A 253 7.84 -12.02 6.46
N TYR A 254 8.45 -11.76 5.30
CA TYR A 254 8.67 -12.73 4.21
C TYR A 254 10.17 -12.89 3.90
N ASN A 255 10.49 -13.74 2.92
CA ASN A 255 11.86 -14.17 2.60
C ASN A 255 12.88 -13.04 2.39
N ASP A 256 12.43 -11.89 1.90
CA ASP A 256 13.18 -10.67 1.60
C ASP A 256 13.53 -9.82 2.84
N HIS A 257 12.98 -10.14 4.01
CA HIS A 257 13.16 -9.32 5.22
C HIS A 257 14.30 -9.78 6.13
N TYR A 258 15.17 -10.72 5.72
CA TYR A 258 16.22 -11.26 6.61
C TYR A 258 17.16 -10.16 7.12
N ASP A 259 17.76 -9.37 6.23
CA ASP A 259 18.75 -8.35 6.64
C ASP A 259 18.11 -7.24 7.46
N LEU A 260 16.87 -6.86 7.11
CA LEU A 260 16.05 -5.93 7.92
C LEU A 260 15.93 -6.44 9.36
N LEU A 261 15.56 -7.71 9.55
CA LEU A 261 15.35 -8.29 10.87
C LEU A 261 16.65 -8.36 11.68
N LEU A 262 17.77 -8.76 11.05
CA LEU A 262 19.06 -8.83 11.74
C LEU A 262 19.59 -7.46 12.17
N ALA A 263 19.21 -6.39 11.46
CA ALA A 263 19.59 -5.03 11.80
C ALA A 263 18.80 -4.44 12.98
N GLN A 264 17.75 -5.11 13.48
CA GLN A 264 16.95 -4.60 14.60
C GLN A 264 17.61 -4.90 15.94
N ASP A 265 17.39 -4.02 16.91
CA ASP A 265 17.85 -4.17 18.30
C ASP A 265 16.90 -5.06 19.12
N TYR A 266 16.58 -6.26 18.64
CA TYR A 266 15.64 -7.18 19.28
C TYR A 266 16.18 -8.61 19.16
N LEU A 267 15.72 -9.52 20.02
CA LEU A 267 16.18 -10.92 20.04
C LEU A 267 15.30 -11.82 19.15
N PHE A 268 13.99 -11.55 19.11
CA PHE A 268 13.02 -12.26 18.28
C PHE A 268 12.26 -11.29 17.38
N ALA A 269 11.57 -11.84 16.38
CA ALA A 269 10.63 -11.08 15.56
C ALA A 269 9.29 -11.81 15.40
N ARG A 270 8.22 -11.01 15.23
CA ARG A 270 6.84 -11.46 14.98
C ARG A 270 6.13 -10.49 14.02
N LYS A 271 5.41 -10.94 13.00
CA LYS A 271 5.02 -12.32 12.66
C LYS A 271 5.75 -12.81 11.43
N ILE A 272 6.37 -13.99 11.49
CA ILE A 272 6.98 -14.61 10.31
C ILE A 272 5.91 -15.37 9.52
N SER A 273 5.84 -15.17 8.20
CA SER A 273 4.87 -15.87 7.33
C SER A 273 5.09 -17.39 7.36
N ALA A 274 4.01 -18.15 7.21
CA ALA A 274 4.09 -19.61 7.12
C ALA A 274 4.90 -20.06 5.89
N GLU A 275 4.75 -19.31 4.80
CA GLU A 275 5.32 -19.50 3.47
C GLU A 275 6.78 -19.01 3.35
N ALA A 276 7.29 -18.27 4.34
CA ALA A 276 8.66 -17.74 4.36
C ALA A 276 9.72 -18.80 4.69
N GLN A 277 9.77 -19.89 3.92
CA GLN A 277 10.61 -21.07 4.18
C GLN A 277 12.11 -20.74 4.16
N ASN A 278 12.56 -19.88 3.24
CA ASN A 278 13.97 -19.48 3.17
C ASN A 278 14.36 -18.66 4.39
N LEU A 279 13.54 -17.68 4.77
CA LEU A 279 13.75 -16.89 5.99
C LEU A 279 13.82 -17.78 7.22
N LYS A 280 12.83 -18.67 7.41
CA LYS A 280 12.79 -19.58 8.56
C LYS A 280 13.99 -20.51 8.64
N ARG A 281 14.52 -20.95 7.50
CA ARG A 281 15.74 -21.76 7.43
C ARG A 281 16.96 -20.93 7.82
N ARG A 282 17.14 -19.74 7.24
CA ARG A 282 18.29 -18.85 7.55
C ARG A 282 18.30 -18.43 9.02
N LEU A 283 17.16 -18.05 9.58
CA LEU A 283 17.04 -17.70 11.01
C LEU A 283 17.28 -18.91 11.93
N GLY A 284 16.87 -20.11 11.51
CA GLY A 284 17.17 -21.35 12.24
C GLY A 284 18.67 -21.64 12.31
N LEU A 285 19.38 -21.47 11.19
CA LEU A 285 20.84 -21.63 11.15
C LEU A 285 21.55 -20.53 11.97
N LEU A 286 21.05 -19.30 11.91
CA LEU A 286 21.58 -18.17 12.68
C LEU A 286 21.52 -18.42 14.19
N TYR A 287 20.43 -18.99 14.70
CA TYR A 287 20.26 -19.19 16.13
C TYR A 287 21.35 -20.08 16.74
N ALA A 288 21.78 -21.11 15.98
CA ALA A 288 22.83 -22.04 16.38
C ALA A 288 24.25 -21.57 16.02
N ALA A 289 24.40 -20.41 15.37
CA ALA A 289 25.71 -19.88 14.99
C ALA A 289 26.40 -19.18 16.16
N GLU A 290 27.72 -19.35 16.26
CA GLU A 290 28.57 -18.74 17.29
C GLU A 290 29.41 -17.61 16.67
N SER A 291 29.87 -16.67 17.50
CA SER A 291 30.73 -15.54 17.14
C SER A 291 30.17 -14.65 16.02
N VAL A 292 28.85 -14.57 15.91
CA VAL A 292 28.17 -13.73 14.90
C VAL A 292 28.18 -12.27 15.35
N LYS A 293 28.73 -11.38 14.52
CA LYS A 293 28.66 -9.93 14.74
C LYS A 293 27.40 -9.36 14.11
N PHE A 294 26.60 -8.65 14.89
CA PHE A 294 25.39 -7.96 14.42
C PHE A 294 25.66 -6.46 14.25
N GLN A 295 25.32 -5.92 13.08
CA GLN A 295 25.28 -4.47 12.85
C GLN A 295 23.86 -3.98 13.11
N ILE A 296 23.66 -3.28 14.23
CA ILE A 296 22.34 -2.86 14.68
C ILE A 296 22.11 -1.40 14.25
N SER A 297 21.14 -1.19 13.35
CA SER A 297 20.67 0.15 12.96
C SER A 297 19.34 0.51 13.63
N ASN A 298 18.51 -0.50 13.94
CA ASN A 298 17.18 -0.34 14.55
C ASN A 298 16.21 0.55 13.76
N GLU A 299 16.39 0.65 12.44
CA GLU A 299 15.63 1.56 11.56
C GLU A 299 14.32 0.96 11.03
N GLY A 300 13.99 -0.29 11.37
CA GLY A 300 12.95 -1.04 10.67
C GLY A 300 11.56 -0.41 10.73
N ARG A 301 11.20 0.17 11.89
CA ARG A 301 9.92 0.91 12.06
C ARG A 301 9.89 2.18 11.20
N SER A 302 10.97 2.93 11.17
CA SER A 302 11.10 4.18 10.39
C SER A 302 11.05 3.91 8.90
N LEU A 303 11.79 2.90 8.43
CA LEU A 303 11.78 2.47 7.04
C LEU A 303 10.39 1.99 6.62
N PHE A 304 9.73 1.18 7.45
CA PHE A 304 8.37 0.72 7.16
C PHE A 304 7.37 1.89 7.06
N LYS A 305 7.44 2.85 7.98
CA LYS A 305 6.60 4.06 7.96
C LYS A 305 6.86 4.88 6.69
N PHE A 306 8.14 5.07 6.34
CA PHE A 306 8.53 5.78 5.13
C PHE A 306 8.01 5.07 3.87
N LEU A 307 8.30 3.79 3.68
CA LEU A 307 7.89 3.02 2.50
C LEU A 307 6.37 2.91 2.38
N SER A 308 5.66 2.71 3.49
CA SER A 308 4.19 2.67 3.50
C SER A 308 3.60 4.03 3.15
N GLY A 309 4.16 5.12 3.71
CA GLY A 309 3.78 6.49 3.37
C GLY A 309 4.01 6.81 1.90
N ARG A 310 5.18 6.45 1.35
CA ARG A 310 5.47 6.56 -0.08
C ARG A 310 4.51 5.73 -0.92
N GLY A 311 4.10 4.54 -0.48
CA GLY A 311 3.17 3.68 -1.22
C GLY A 311 1.78 4.26 -1.39
N ARG A 312 1.29 4.98 -0.36
CA ARG A 312 0.00 5.67 -0.41
C ARG A 312 -0.05 6.74 -1.49
N ILE A 313 1.06 7.47 -1.65
CA ILE A 313 1.21 8.50 -2.68
C ILE A 313 1.81 7.96 -3.99
N GLY A 314 1.83 6.63 -4.19
CA GLY A 314 2.29 6.02 -5.44
C GLY A 314 3.81 5.97 -5.66
N ARG A 315 4.63 6.26 -4.64
CA ARG A 315 6.09 6.41 -4.73
C ARG A 315 6.93 5.31 -4.02
N ARG A 316 6.35 4.17 -3.65
CA ARG A 316 7.06 3.11 -2.87
C ARG A 316 8.06 2.31 -3.70
N PHE A 317 7.66 2.01 -4.91
CA PHE A 317 8.47 1.47 -6.01
C PHE A 317 8.25 2.44 -7.17
N ALA A 318 9.06 2.40 -8.23
CA ALA A 318 8.96 3.32 -9.38
C ALA A 318 7.51 3.73 -9.72
N THR A 319 7.31 4.98 -10.14
CA THR A 319 6.00 5.57 -10.47
C THR A 319 5.09 4.54 -11.12
N ARG A 320 3.85 4.42 -10.62
CA ARG A 320 2.90 3.38 -11.04
C ARG A 320 2.83 3.34 -12.56
N PHE A 321 2.74 2.15 -13.16
CA PHE A 321 2.72 1.96 -14.62
C PHE A 321 1.70 2.86 -15.36
N TRP A 322 0.56 3.18 -14.73
CA TRP A 322 -0.44 4.12 -15.25
C TRP A 322 -0.12 5.61 -15.01
N GLU A 323 0.78 5.97 -14.08
CA GLU A 323 1.37 7.31 -14.04
C GLU A 323 2.38 7.48 -15.19
N THR A 324 3.03 6.41 -15.64
CA THR A 324 3.80 6.40 -16.90
C THR A 324 2.91 6.62 -18.13
N GLU A 325 1.60 6.38 -18.03
CA GLU A 325 0.60 6.67 -19.09
C GLU A 325 0.11 8.12 -19.09
N SER A 326 0.49 8.92 -18.09
CA SER A 326 0.03 10.30 -17.97
C SER A 326 0.88 11.30 -18.76
N THR A 327 1.99 10.89 -19.38
CA THR A 327 2.81 11.81 -20.20
C THR A 327 3.32 11.16 -21.46
N LEU A 328 3.46 11.91 -22.56
CA LEU A 328 4.03 11.40 -23.81
C LEU A 328 5.55 11.21 -23.70
N GLY A 329 6.21 12.00 -22.85
CA GLY A 329 7.65 11.95 -22.58
C GLY A 329 8.38 13.17 -23.14
N ARG A 330 9.48 13.59 -22.50
CA ARG A 330 10.24 14.80 -22.89
C ARG A 330 10.99 14.68 -24.22
N GLU A 331 11.23 13.46 -24.67
CA GLU A 331 12.00 13.18 -25.88
C GLU A 331 11.12 13.17 -27.14
N ARG A 332 9.80 13.24 -26.99
CA ARG A 332 8.84 13.17 -28.08
C ARG A 332 8.32 14.53 -28.52
N GLU A 333 8.09 14.64 -29.82
CA GLU A 333 7.50 15.79 -30.48
C GLU A 333 6.15 15.42 -31.12
N LEU A 334 5.08 16.07 -30.66
CA LEU A 334 3.73 15.93 -31.20
C LEU A 334 3.39 17.14 -32.07
N LEU A 335 3.07 16.89 -33.34
CA LEU A 335 2.62 17.91 -34.28
C LEU A 335 1.11 17.78 -34.48
N ILE A 336 0.37 18.85 -34.23
CA ILE A 336 -1.09 18.86 -34.36
C ILE A 336 -1.49 19.80 -35.50
N VAL A 337 -2.18 19.28 -36.51
CA VAL A 337 -2.79 20.07 -37.57
C VAL A 337 -4.26 20.30 -37.22
N ILE A 338 -4.67 21.56 -37.11
CA ILE A 338 -6.00 21.95 -36.67
C ILE A 338 -6.74 22.57 -37.86
N CYS A 339 -7.86 21.98 -38.28
CA CYS A 339 -8.64 22.52 -39.39
C CYS A 339 -10.09 22.04 -39.36
N LYS A 340 -11.04 22.94 -39.62
CA LYS A 340 -12.48 22.61 -39.76
C LYS A 340 -12.80 21.95 -41.11
N LYS A 341 -12.12 22.35 -42.19
CA LYS A 341 -12.23 21.69 -43.50
C LYS A 341 -11.37 20.42 -43.51
N TRP A 342 -11.94 19.30 -43.07
CA TRP A 342 -11.19 18.04 -42.91
C TRP A 342 -10.47 17.59 -44.18
N HIS A 343 -11.07 17.79 -45.36
CA HIS A 343 -10.45 17.45 -46.63
C HIS A 343 -9.20 18.31 -46.94
N VAL A 344 -9.17 19.58 -46.54
CA VAL A 344 -7.99 20.46 -46.68
C VAL A 344 -6.85 19.94 -45.82
N ALA A 345 -7.12 19.66 -44.54
CA ALA A 345 -6.09 19.10 -43.64
C ALA A 345 -5.58 17.75 -44.11
N LYS A 346 -6.46 16.86 -44.61
CA LYS A 346 -6.06 15.56 -45.16
C LYS A 346 -5.12 15.74 -46.36
N ARG A 347 -5.41 16.66 -47.29
CA ARG A 347 -4.53 16.99 -48.43
C ARG A 347 -3.17 17.55 -47.99
N VAL A 348 -3.17 18.48 -47.02
CA VAL A 348 -1.94 19.02 -46.42
C VAL A 348 -1.11 17.88 -45.81
N LEU A 349 -1.75 17.01 -45.03
CA LEU A 349 -1.12 15.88 -44.37
C LEU A 349 -0.51 14.88 -45.35
N ASP A 350 -1.23 14.53 -46.42
CA ASP A 350 -0.75 13.65 -47.47
C ASP A 350 0.50 14.21 -48.15
N ARG A 351 0.52 15.52 -48.39
CA ARG A 351 1.70 16.15 -48.97
C ARG A 351 2.87 16.20 -47.99
N ILE A 352 2.60 16.47 -46.70
CA ILE A 352 3.61 16.39 -45.64
C ILE A 352 4.21 14.97 -45.55
N ARG A 353 3.38 13.92 -45.61
CA ARG A 353 3.84 12.51 -45.59
C ARG A 353 4.83 12.25 -46.72
N GLN A 354 4.53 12.71 -47.94
CA GLN A 354 5.39 12.52 -49.12
C GLN A 354 6.75 13.22 -49.00
N VAL A 355 6.81 14.38 -48.33
CA VAL A 355 8.02 15.20 -48.24
C VAL A 355 8.90 14.89 -47.01
N THR A 356 8.27 14.50 -45.89
CA THR A 356 8.93 14.40 -44.58
C THR A 356 9.05 12.99 -44.01
N ASN A 357 8.35 11.99 -44.59
CA ASN A 357 8.24 10.62 -44.06
C ASN A 357 7.80 10.52 -42.59
N VAL A 358 7.28 11.59 -41.98
CA VAL A 358 6.80 11.55 -40.60
C VAL A 358 5.45 10.82 -40.58
N PRO A 359 5.27 9.82 -39.68
CA PRO A 359 3.98 9.18 -39.49
C PRO A 359 2.92 10.22 -39.15
N ALA A 360 1.79 10.12 -39.82
CA ALA A 360 0.72 11.08 -39.70
C ALA A 360 -0.63 10.37 -39.64
N ILE A 361 -1.53 10.82 -38.79
CA ILE A 361 -2.84 10.18 -38.56
C ILE A 361 -3.95 11.23 -38.65
N GLU A 362 -4.96 10.91 -39.45
CA GLU A 362 -6.06 11.83 -39.73
C GLU A 362 -7.13 11.72 -38.65
N TYR A 363 -7.51 12.86 -38.05
CA TYR A 363 -8.73 13.04 -37.26
C TYR A 363 -8.99 11.93 -36.23
N ILE A 364 -7.93 11.49 -35.54
CA ILE A 364 -7.94 10.29 -34.69
C ILE A 364 -8.99 10.32 -33.57
N PHE A 365 -9.31 11.53 -33.06
CA PHE A 365 -10.32 11.76 -32.02
C PHE A 365 -11.69 12.18 -32.57
N ASN A 366 -11.83 12.34 -33.89
CA ASN A 366 -13.06 12.81 -34.54
C ASN A 366 -13.69 11.76 -35.47
N GLU A 367 -12.88 10.98 -36.19
CA GLU A 367 -13.35 10.01 -37.20
C GLU A 367 -13.26 8.57 -36.65
N GLN A 368 -14.40 7.90 -36.52
CA GLN A 368 -14.48 6.57 -35.95
C GLN A 368 -13.73 5.53 -36.81
N ASP A 369 -13.75 5.70 -38.13
CA ASP A 369 -13.15 4.78 -39.12
C ASP A 369 -11.68 5.10 -39.46
N THR A 370 -11.02 5.99 -38.71
CA THR A 370 -9.57 6.26 -38.87
C THR A 370 -8.77 4.95 -38.84
N PRO A 371 -7.96 4.66 -39.87
CA PRO A 371 -7.09 3.48 -39.88
C PRO A 371 -6.06 3.55 -38.73
N LEU A 372 -6.16 2.61 -37.79
CA LEU A 372 -5.26 2.50 -36.64
C LEU A 372 -4.76 1.06 -36.48
N PRO A 373 -3.52 0.87 -36.00
CA PRO A 373 -3.02 -0.46 -35.66
C PRO A 373 -3.82 -1.08 -34.51
N ASP A 374 -3.61 -2.39 -34.26
CA ASP A 374 -4.21 -3.03 -33.09
C ASP A 374 -3.51 -2.56 -31.81
N LEU A 375 -4.20 -1.75 -31.01
CA LEU A 375 -3.72 -1.14 -29.78
C LEU A 375 -4.48 -1.66 -28.55
N GLY A 376 -4.82 -2.95 -28.54
CA GLY A 376 -5.42 -3.60 -27.37
C GLY A 376 -6.86 -3.15 -27.07
N GLY A 377 -7.58 -2.69 -28.10
CA GLY A 377 -8.99 -2.32 -28.04
C GLY A 377 -9.28 -0.89 -27.58
N ILE A 378 -8.26 -0.07 -27.32
CA ILE A 378 -8.40 1.38 -27.05
C ILE A 378 -8.79 2.12 -28.33
N GLN A 379 -8.31 1.68 -29.49
CA GLN A 379 -8.59 2.25 -30.81
C GLN A 379 -10.04 2.05 -31.28
N ASN A 380 -10.83 1.20 -30.60
CA ASN A 380 -12.10 0.71 -31.12
C ASN A 380 -13.25 1.72 -31.08
N THR A 381 -13.23 2.73 -30.20
CA THR A 381 -14.31 3.74 -30.13
C THR A 381 -13.74 5.11 -29.84
N LEU A 382 -14.34 6.17 -30.39
CA LEU A 382 -13.96 7.56 -30.09
C LEU A 382 -13.96 7.84 -28.58
N GLU A 383 -14.96 7.34 -27.84
CA GLU A 383 -15.02 7.50 -26.39
C GLU A 383 -13.78 6.93 -25.68
N LYS A 384 -13.34 5.72 -26.07
CA LYS A 384 -12.13 5.10 -25.50
C LYS A 384 -10.87 5.85 -25.92
N ARG A 385 -10.78 6.28 -27.18
CA ARG A 385 -9.67 7.07 -27.69
C ARG A 385 -9.52 8.36 -26.87
N THR A 386 -10.60 9.13 -26.71
CA THR A 386 -10.62 10.39 -25.95
C THR A 386 -10.33 10.18 -24.45
N ARG A 387 -10.92 9.14 -23.84
CA ARG A 387 -10.70 8.80 -22.43
C ARG A 387 -9.26 8.39 -22.14
N HIS A 388 -8.62 7.67 -23.06
CA HIS A 388 -7.26 7.13 -22.91
C HIS A 388 -6.25 7.80 -23.84
N ARG A 389 -6.51 9.06 -24.23
CA ARG A 389 -5.76 9.82 -25.25
C ARG A 389 -4.24 9.77 -25.13
N ARG A 390 -3.67 9.96 -23.93
CA ARG A 390 -2.21 9.94 -23.73
C ARG A 390 -1.62 8.54 -23.88
N ALA A 391 -2.32 7.50 -23.40
CA ALA A 391 -1.91 6.12 -23.59
C ALA A 391 -2.00 5.71 -25.07
N LEU A 392 -3.08 6.08 -25.75
CA LEU A 392 -3.26 5.86 -27.20
C LEU A 392 -2.11 6.49 -27.99
N MET A 393 -1.82 7.77 -27.75
CA MET A 393 -0.73 8.48 -28.43
C MET A 393 0.64 7.85 -28.16
N ARG A 394 0.92 7.45 -26.91
CA ARG A 394 2.15 6.72 -26.58
C ARG A 394 2.27 5.42 -27.37
N MET A 395 1.22 4.62 -27.42
CA MET A 395 1.23 3.36 -28.15
C MET A 395 1.43 3.57 -29.65
N LEU A 396 0.98 4.70 -30.20
CA LEU A 396 1.24 5.06 -31.59
C LEU A 396 2.70 5.45 -31.83
N PHE A 397 3.31 6.25 -30.94
CA PHE A 397 4.75 6.51 -30.99
C PHE A 397 5.56 5.21 -30.94
N ASP A 398 5.19 4.30 -30.03
CA ASP A 398 5.86 3.00 -29.88
C ASP A 398 5.65 2.12 -31.12
N TYR A 399 4.44 2.08 -31.69
CA TYR A 399 4.11 1.27 -32.88
C TYR A 399 4.84 1.74 -34.14
N PHE A 400 4.93 3.05 -34.35
CA PHE A 400 5.64 3.62 -35.49
C PHE A 400 7.16 3.72 -35.27
N GLU A 401 7.66 3.32 -34.09
CA GLU A 401 9.07 3.41 -33.70
C GLU A 401 9.65 4.81 -33.97
N THR A 402 8.89 5.85 -33.60
CA THR A 402 9.21 7.25 -33.88
C THR A 402 9.10 8.09 -32.61
N ASP A 403 9.89 9.15 -32.54
CA ASP A 403 9.74 10.21 -31.53
C ASP A 403 8.91 11.40 -32.05
N ARG A 404 8.48 11.33 -33.32
CA ARG A 404 7.78 12.41 -34.01
C ARG A 404 6.53 11.90 -34.71
N LEU A 405 5.37 12.49 -34.38
CA LEU A 405 4.07 12.04 -34.90
C LEU A 405 3.19 13.25 -35.22
N ILE A 406 2.48 13.20 -36.35
CA ILE A 406 1.52 14.22 -36.76
C ILE A 406 0.10 13.69 -36.57
N VAL A 407 -0.79 14.50 -35.99
CA VAL A 407 -2.22 14.18 -35.88
C VAL A 407 -3.08 15.35 -36.35
N CYS A 408 -4.20 15.07 -36.99
CA CYS A 408 -5.22 16.10 -37.26
C CYS A 408 -6.28 16.13 -36.16
N MET A 409 -6.75 17.32 -35.81
CA MET A 409 -7.84 17.54 -34.87
C MET A 409 -8.80 18.62 -35.38
N ASP A 410 -10.09 18.47 -35.05
CA ASP A 410 -11.07 19.54 -35.28
C ASP A 410 -10.89 20.66 -34.23
N PRO A 411 -11.06 21.94 -34.63
CA PRO A 411 -11.06 23.08 -33.71
C PRO A 411 -11.97 22.94 -32.49
N GLU A 412 -13.09 22.20 -32.59
CA GLU A 412 -14.03 21.99 -31.49
C GLU A 412 -13.40 21.26 -30.28
N ASN A 413 -12.29 20.55 -30.49
CA ASN A 413 -11.61 19.73 -29.47
C ASN A 413 -10.62 20.52 -28.61
N LEU A 414 -10.99 21.72 -28.18
CA LEU A 414 -10.11 22.61 -27.40
C LEU A 414 -9.58 21.96 -26.12
N ASP A 415 -10.40 21.15 -25.44
CA ASP A 415 -10.00 20.41 -24.24
C ASP A 415 -8.86 19.41 -24.51
N LEU A 416 -8.87 18.75 -25.68
CA LEU A 416 -7.80 17.84 -26.08
C LEU A 416 -6.52 18.61 -26.44
N LEU A 417 -6.65 19.74 -27.14
CA LEU A 417 -5.52 20.61 -27.45
C LEU A 417 -4.84 21.11 -26.18
N ASN A 418 -5.61 21.57 -25.19
CA ASN A 418 -5.13 21.98 -23.87
C ASN A 418 -4.46 20.82 -23.12
N ASP A 419 -5.04 19.62 -23.17
CA ASP A 419 -4.46 18.43 -22.55
C ASP A 419 -3.08 18.12 -23.14
N PHE A 420 -2.92 18.11 -24.47
CA PHE A 420 -1.63 17.85 -25.12
C PHE A 420 -0.63 18.99 -24.96
N ALA A 421 -1.08 20.25 -24.95
CA ALA A 421 -0.23 21.40 -24.68
C ALA A 421 0.31 21.42 -23.25
N SER A 422 -0.43 20.88 -22.28
CA SER A 422 0.00 20.78 -20.88
C SER A 422 1.00 19.64 -20.60
N ASP A 423 1.27 18.79 -21.61
CA ASP A 423 2.19 17.67 -21.47
C ASP A 423 3.66 18.13 -21.44
N ARG A 424 4.57 17.22 -21.09
CA ARG A 424 6.02 17.47 -21.08
C ARG A 424 6.70 17.29 -22.43
N SER A 425 5.98 16.77 -23.43
CA SER A 425 6.44 16.65 -24.81
C SER A 425 6.48 18.02 -25.50
N VAL A 426 7.25 18.11 -26.58
CA VAL A 426 7.24 19.30 -27.44
C VAL A 426 6.00 19.22 -28.33
N THR A 427 5.03 20.09 -28.10
CA THR A 427 3.82 20.18 -28.93
C THR A 427 3.93 21.39 -29.86
N ARG A 428 3.77 21.16 -31.17
CA ARG A 428 3.63 22.23 -32.18
C ARG A 428 2.24 22.15 -32.81
N MET A 429 1.61 23.30 -33.02
CA MET A 429 0.26 23.37 -33.57
C MET A 429 0.26 24.20 -34.84
N LEU A 430 -0.35 23.67 -35.90
CA LEU A 430 -0.58 24.38 -37.16
C LEU A 430 -2.08 24.49 -37.39
N GLU A 431 -2.64 25.67 -37.19
CA GLU A 431 -4.03 25.99 -37.54
C GLU A 431 -4.11 26.35 -39.03
N ILE A 432 -5.00 25.70 -39.77
CA ILE A 432 -5.30 26.00 -41.18
C ILE A 432 -6.58 26.83 -41.24
N GLU A 433 -6.42 28.11 -41.50
CA GLU A 433 -7.49 29.10 -41.62
C GLU A 433 -8.01 29.12 -43.07
N CYS A 434 -9.18 28.51 -43.27
CA CYS A 434 -9.89 28.46 -44.55
C CYS A 434 -11.02 29.49 -44.61
N GLN A 435 -11.39 29.90 -45.82
CA GLN A 435 -12.60 30.65 -46.08
C GLN A 435 -13.79 29.71 -46.17
N PHE A 436 -14.90 30.09 -45.54
CA PHE A 436 -16.13 29.30 -45.56
C PHE A 436 -17.14 29.92 -46.53
N SER A 437 -17.35 29.24 -47.66
CA SER A 437 -18.42 29.51 -48.62
C SER A 437 -19.78 29.14 -48.00
N ASP A 438 -20.86 29.77 -48.46
CA ASP A 438 -22.20 29.46 -47.96
C ASP A 438 -22.58 28.00 -48.25
N ASP A 439 -22.19 27.47 -49.41
CA ASP A 439 -22.40 26.05 -49.75
C ASP A 439 -21.72 25.09 -48.76
N TYR A 440 -20.49 25.41 -48.34
CA TYR A 440 -19.78 24.65 -47.32
C TYR A 440 -20.53 24.70 -45.97
N LEU A 441 -20.99 25.89 -45.56
CA LEU A 441 -21.71 26.10 -44.31
C LEU A 441 -23.07 25.36 -44.30
N ILE A 442 -23.79 25.35 -45.41
CA ILE A 442 -25.03 24.56 -45.57
C ILE A 442 -24.71 23.07 -45.43
N GLY A 443 -23.67 22.59 -46.12
CA GLY A 443 -23.24 21.20 -46.01
C GLY A 443 -22.80 20.82 -44.59
N HIS A 444 -22.15 21.74 -43.87
CA HIS A 444 -21.79 21.55 -42.46
C HIS A 444 -23.04 21.45 -41.59
N ALA A 445 -23.99 22.39 -41.72
CA ALA A 445 -25.25 22.39 -40.98
C ALA A 445 -26.02 21.07 -41.12
N MET A 446 -26.02 20.49 -42.33
CA MET A 446 -26.64 19.18 -42.58
C MET A 446 -25.90 18.04 -41.87
N ARG A 447 -24.56 18.03 -41.90
CA ARG A 447 -23.74 16.98 -41.26
C ARG A 447 -23.85 16.99 -39.74
N VAL A 448 -23.93 18.16 -39.11
CA VAL A 448 -24.06 18.30 -37.66
C VAL A 448 -25.52 18.23 -37.17
N GLY A 449 -26.48 18.03 -38.10
CA GLY A 449 -27.90 17.87 -37.76
C GLY A 449 -28.63 19.17 -37.39
N LEU A 450 -28.04 20.33 -37.71
CA LEU A 450 -28.68 21.65 -37.53
C LEU A 450 -29.70 21.95 -38.64
N ALA A 451 -29.60 21.27 -39.79
CA ALA A 451 -30.55 21.33 -40.90
C ALA A 451 -30.74 19.93 -41.51
N GLY A 452 -31.87 19.71 -42.19
CA GLY A 452 -32.18 18.46 -42.90
C GLY A 452 -32.68 18.72 -44.32
N GLU A 453 -32.95 17.65 -45.08
CA GLU A 453 -33.36 17.74 -46.49
C GLU A 453 -34.65 18.55 -46.73
N GLN A 454 -35.50 18.72 -45.70
CA GLN A 454 -36.75 19.48 -45.77
C GLN A 454 -36.65 20.89 -45.15
N THR A 455 -35.47 21.33 -44.72
CA THR A 455 -35.30 22.69 -44.16
C THR A 455 -35.47 23.74 -45.26
N SER A 456 -36.32 24.76 -45.03
CA SER A 456 -36.54 25.82 -46.02
C SER A 456 -35.32 26.73 -46.19
N GLN A 457 -35.16 27.29 -47.40
CA GLN A 457 -34.05 28.19 -47.73
C GLN A 457 -34.00 29.42 -46.81
N ASP A 458 -35.15 30.04 -46.53
CA ASP A 458 -35.26 31.16 -45.57
C ASP A 458 -34.75 30.81 -44.15
N THR A 459 -34.91 29.55 -43.73
CA THR A 459 -34.43 29.08 -42.42
C THR A 459 -32.92 28.86 -42.45
N LEU A 460 -32.38 28.30 -43.54
CA LEU A 460 -30.94 28.15 -43.75
C LEU A 460 -30.24 29.51 -43.76
N GLU A 461 -30.75 30.48 -44.52
CA GLU A 461 -30.18 31.84 -44.60
C GLU A 461 -30.13 32.54 -43.23
N ARG A 462 -31.08 32.25 -42.33
CA ARG A 462 -31.07 32.77 -40.96
C ARG A 462 -30.06 32.07 -40.04
N LEU A 463 -29.70 30.82 -40.32
CA LEU A 463 -28.74 30.04 -39.54
C LEU A 463 -27.29 30.32 -39.95
N LEU A 464 -27.04 30.62 -41.23
CA LEU A 464 -25.70 30.83 -41.77
C LEU A 464 -24.83 31.85 -40.99
N PRO A 465 -25.33 33.04 -40.60
CA PRO A 465 -24.54 33.98 -39.80
C PRO A 465 -24.11 33.40 -38.45
N THR A 466 -24.98 32.62 -37.81
CA THR A 466 -24.71 31.99 -36.51
C THR A 466 -23.63 30.92 -36.64
N ILE A 467 -23.73 30.05 -37.64
CA ILE A 467 -22.71 29.01 -37.90
C ILE A 467 -21.37 29.65 -38.28
N ARG A 468 -21.39 30.71 -39.09
CA ARG A 468 -20.18 31.46 -39.45
C ARG A 468 -19.52 32.09 -38.23
N ASN A 469 -20.29 32.69 -37.33
CA ASN A 469 -19.77 33.25 -36.08
C ASN A 469 -19.23 32.17 -35.14
N ASP A 470 -19.86 30.99 -35.10
CA ASP A 470 -19.40 29.85 -34.30
C ASP A 470 -18.02 29.36 -34.78
N MET A 471 -17.83 29.20 -36.10
CA MET A 471 -16.52 28.86 -36.67
C MET A 471 -15.43 29.90 -36.37
N VAL A 472 -15.78 31.19 -36.41
CA VAL A 472 -14.85 32.27 -36.02
C VAL A 472 -14.54 32.17 -34.53
N HIS A 473 -15.55 31.89 -33.70
CA HIS A 473 -15.38 31.75 -32.26
C HIS A 473 -14.45 30.59 -31.89
N GLU A 474 -14.58 29.42 -32.54
CA GLU A 474 -13.68 28.29 -32.34
C GLU A 474 -12.21 28.67 -32.64
N SER A 475 -11.96 29.36 -33.76
CA SER A 475 -10.61 29.84 -34.11
C SER A 475 -10.09 30.88 -33.10
N ASP A 476 -10.94 31.81 -32.65
CA ASP A 476 -10.57 32.80 -31.65
C ASP A 476 -10.27 32.17 -30.28
N GLN A 477 -11.01 31.13 -29.87
CA GLN A 477 -10.70 30.39 -28.63
C GLN A 477 -9.34 29.70 -28.66
N ILE A 478 -8.95 29.13 -29.81
CA ILE A 478 -7.61 28.53 -29.98
C ILE A 478 -6.53 29.62 -29.87
N ARG A 479 -6.78 30.81 -30.42
CA ARG A 479 -5.86 31.96 -30.31
C ARG A 479 -5.72 32.45 -28.88
N ASP A 480 -6.83 32.60 -28.18
CA ASP A 480 -6.88 33.07 -26.79
C ASP A 480 -6.24 32.08 -25.80
N SER A 481 -6.12 30.80 -26.18
CA SER A 481 -5.48 29.77 -25.36
C SER A 481 -3.96 29.95 -25.22
N GLY A 482 -3.32 30.78 -26.07
CA GLY A 482 -1.93 31.18 -25.89
C GLY A 482 -0.90 30.06 -26.00
N PHE A 483 -1.15 29.06 -26.86
CA PHE A 483 -0.23 27.94 -27.07
C PHE A 483 1.16 28.39 -27.53
N GLU A 484 2.22 27.84 -26.92
CA GLU A 484 3.61 28.30 -27.07
C GLU A 484 4.16 28.20 -28.51
N ASN A 485 3.76 27.17 -29.27
CA ASN A 485 4.21 26.92 -30.65
C ASN A 485 3.04 26.85 -31.64
N HIS A 486 2.17 27.86 -31.62
CA HIS A 486 1.00 27.96 -32.51
C HIS A 486 1.30 28.78 -33.77
N LEU A 487 1.19 28.13 -34.93
CA LEU A 487 1.44 28.68 -36.26
C LEU A 487 0.17 28.64 -37.10
N ARG A 488 0.07 29.51 -38.11
CA ARG A 488 -1.13 29.61 -38.95
C ARG A 488 -0.82 29.51 -40.43
N LEU A 489 -1.46 28.56 -41.10
CA LEU A 489 -1.53 28.48 -42.56
C LEU A 489 -2.83 29.18 -43.00
N ARG A 490 -2.75 30.15 -43.92
CA ARG A 490 -3.94 30.88 -44.37
C ARG A 490 -4.17 30.68 -45.86
N GLU A 491 -5.42 30.44 -46.23
CA GLU A 491 -5.83 30.33 -47.63
C GLU A 491 -5.51 31.59 -48.46
N ASN A 492 -5.58 32.78 -47.84
CA ASN A 492 -5.32 34.06 -48.51
C ASN A 492 -3.86 34.55 -48.42
N ALA A 493 -2.96 33.79 -47.77
CA ALA A 493 -1.55 34.14 -47.67
C ALA A 493 -0.80 33.74 -48.94
N SER A 494 0.30 34.44 -49.23
CA SER A 494 1.20 34.05 -50.32
C SER A 494 1.84 32.68 -50.05
N GLU A 495 2.21 31.97 -51.12
CA GLU A 495 2.89 30.67 -51.02
C GLU A 495 4.16 30.75 -50.14
N ASP A 496 4.94 31.82 -50.27
CA ASP A 496 6.16 32.01 -49.47
C ASP A 496 5.84 32.20 -47.97
N GLN A 497 4.76 32.91 -47.62
CA GLN A 497 4.33 33.03 -46.23
C GLN A 497 3.86 31.69 -45.65
N ASN A 498 3.08 30.93 -46.42
CA ASN A 498 2.62 29.60 -46.00
C ASN A 498 3.80 28.60 -45.91
N ALA A 499 4.79 28.70 -46.81
CA ALA A 499 6.02 27.92 -46.76
C ALA A 499 6.85 28.22 -45.50
N GLU A 500 6.92 29.49 -45.07
CA GLU A 500 7.59 29.86 -43.82
C GLU A 500 6.94 29.18 -42.60
N MET A 501 5.60 29.20 -42.53
CA MET A 501 4.86 28.58 -41.43
C MET A 501 5.03 27.05 -41.42
N LEU A 502 4.99 26.41 -42.59
CA LEU A 502 5.23 24.97 -42.72
C LEU A 502 6.67 24.60 -42.39
N SER A 503 7.65 25.43 -42.75
CA SER A 503 9.07 25.25 -42.41
C SER A 503 9.28 25.27 -40.90
N GLN A 504 8.66 26.22 -40.19
CA GLN A 504 8.73 26.31 -38.73
C GLN A 504 7.99 25.15 -38.04
N PHE A 505 6.81 24.79 -38.53
CA PHE A 505 6.02 23.69 -37.97
C PHE A 505 6.74 22.35 -38.12
N LEU A 506 7.20 22.02 -39.32
CA LEU A 506 7.83 20.74 -39.64
C LEU A 506 9.33 20.72 -39.39
N ALA A 507 9.95 21.84 -39.02
CA ALA A 507 11.40 21.99 -38.88
C ALA A 507 12.17 21.50 -40.13
N ILE A 508 11.66 21.83 -41.32
CA ILE A 508 12.26 21.44 -42.61
C ILE A 508 12.79 22.66 -43.37
N PRO A 509 13.75 22.48 -44.32
CA PRO A 509 14.20 23.57 -45.17
C PRO A 509 13.06 24.25 -45.93
N HIS A 510 13.15 25.57 -46.11
CA HIS A 510 12.12 26.39 -46.76
C HIS A 510 11.75 25.87 -48.16
N GLU A 511 12.71 25.36 -48.94
CA GLU A 511 12.46 24.79 -50.26
C GLU A 511 11.48 23.61 -50.22
N LYS A 512 11.63 22.70 -49.25
CA LYS A 512 10.72 21.57 -49.05
C LYS A 512 9.35 22.02 -48.53
N ALA A 513 9.33 23.05 -47.69
CA ALA A 513 8.07 23.62 -47.22
C ALA A 513 7.29 24.31 -48.36
N ARG A 514 8.00 24.96 -49.29
CA ARG A 514 7.41 25.55 -50.50
C ARG A 514 6.80 24.51 -51.42
N GLU A 515 7.42 23.34 -51.56
CA GLU A 515 6.86 22.19 -52.31
C GLU A 515 5.51 21.71 -51.75
N ILE A 516 5.27 21.88 -50.44
CA ILE A 516 3.99 21.56 -49.80
C ILE A 516 2.99 22.70 -50.05
N ALA A 517 3.42 23.95 -49.85
CA ALA A 517 2.59 25.14 -50.00
C ALA A 517 2.09 25.37 -51.44
N SER A 518 2.89 25.02 -52.45
CA SER A 518 2.60 25.24 -53.87
C SER A 518 1.73 24.15 -54.51
N THR A 519 0.93 23.43 -53.73
CA THR A 519 0.05 22.37 -54.24
C THR A 519 -1.25 23.00 -54.78
N ASP A 520 -1.49 22.87 -56.09
CA ASP A 520 -2.55 23.58 -56.87
C ASP A 520 -4.02 23.32 -56.47
N TYR A 521 -4.27 22.63 -55.36
CA TYR A 521 -5.60 22.25 -54.88
C TYR A 521 -5.66 22.13 -53.36
N LEU A 522 -4.72 22.74 -52.63
CA LEU A 522 -4.64 22.63 -51.18
C LEU A 522 -5.93 23.09 -50.50
N PHE A 523 -6.50 24.22 -50.95
CA PHE A 523 -7.67 24.85 -50.36
C PHE A 523 -8.98 24.68 -51.16
N ALA A 524 -8.98 23.91 -52.24
CA ALA A 524 -10.15 23.75 -53.10
C ALA A 524 -11.30 23.01 -52.38
N ASP A 525 -12.53 23.51 -52.49
CA ASP A 525 -13.76 22.91 -51.92
C ASP A 525 -14.17 21.58 -52.58
#